data_AF-A0A531L5Z5-F1
#
_entry.id   AF-A0A531L5Z5-F1
#
_cell.length_a   1.000
_cell.length_b   1.000
_cell.length_c   1.000
_cell.angle_alpha   90.00
_cell.angle_beta   90.00
_cell.angle_gamma   90.00
#
_symmetry.space_group_name_H-M   'P 1'
#
loop_
_entity.id
_entity.type
_entity.pdbx_description
1 polymer ?
#
loop_
_entity_poly.entity_id
_entity_poly.type
_entity_poly.pdbx_seq_one_letter_code
_entity_poly.pdbx_strand_id
1 'polypeptide(L)'
;ILAVRRQLIEAGAHVLAPCPHAAPCPLAPPDWCHFSRRVARSRLHRLAKDADVPWEDEKFIYVAASRHSVAPPQARVIAPPKSGSGKVLLKLCEKDGGADEKLFTKRDGQMFKAARRLDWGDALPK
;
A
#
# COMPACT_ATOMS: atom_id res chain seq x y z
N ILE A 1 -0.35 -7.09 -13.34
CA ILE A 1 -1.05 -7.55 -12.11
C ILE A 1 -2.55 -7.26 -12.08
N LEU A 2 -3.02 -6.05 -12.47
CA LEU A 2 -4.46 -5.71 -12.39
C LEU A 2 -5.35 -6.61 -13.25
N ALA A 3 -4.87 -7.00 -14.45
CA ALA A 3 -5.57 -7.98 -15.29
C ALA A 3 -5.76 -9.34 -14.58
N VAL A 4 -4.72 -9.83 -13.90
CA VAL A 4 -4.78 -11.08 -13.10
C VAL A 4 -5.74 -10.92 -11.93
N ARG A 5 -5.71 -9.79 -11.21
CA ARG A 5 -6.67 -9.51 -10.13
C ARG A 5 -8.11 -9.58 -10.65
N ARG A 6 -8.39 -8.96 -11.80
CA ARG A 6 -9.71 -8.99 -12.43
C ARG A 6 -10.14 -10.42 -12.77
N GLN A 7 -9.27 -11.19 -13.45
CA GLN A 7 -9.55 -12.59 -13.80
C GLN A 7 -9.85 -13.46 -12.57
N LEU A 8 -9.11 -13.27 -11.46
CA LEU A 8 -9.34 -13.98 -10.21
C LEU A 8 -10.72 -13.66 -9.62
N ILE A 9 -11.11 -12.39 -9.60
CA ILE A 9 -12.43 -11.96 -9.10
C ILE A 9 -13.56 -12.49 -10.00
N GLU A 10 -13.40 -12.42 -11.33
CA GLU A 10 -14.36 -12.96 -12.31
C GLU A 10 -14.51 -14.48 -12.16
N ALA A 11 -13.44 -15.18 -11.77
CA ALA A 11 -13.46 -16.60 -11.44
C ALA A 11 -14.03 -16.92 -10.02
N GLY A 12 -14.53 -15.91 -9.29
CA GLY A 12 -15.15 -16.08 -7.97
C GLY A 12 -14.18 -16.10 -6.78
N ALA A 13 -12.91 -15.72 -6.97
CA ALA A 13 -11.96 -15.67 -5.86
C ALA A 13 -12.15 -14.40 -5.00
N HIS A 14 -11.95 -14.55 -3.69
CA HIS A 14 -11.88 -13.43 -2.75
C HIS A 14 -10.46 -12.87 -2.74
N VAL A 15 -10.32 -11.55 -2.97
CA VAL A 15 -9.03 -10.85 -2.79
C VAL A 15 -8.78 -10.70 -1.29
N LEU A 16 -7.69 -11.31 -0.81
CA LEU A 16 -7.26 -11.23 0.58
C LEU A 16 -6.33 -10.05 0.82
N ALA A 17 -5.47 -9.76 -0.16
CA ALA A 17 -4.51 -8.68 -0.12
C ALA A 17 -4.01 -8.36 -1.54
N PRO A 18 -3.46 -7.16 -1.78
CA PRO A 18 -3.35 -6.04 -0.84
C PRO A 18 -4.57 -5.11 -0.85
N CYS A 19 -5.48 -5.24 -1.82
CA CYS A 19 -6.64 -4.36 -1.94
C CYS A 19 -7.70 -4.67 -0.87
N PRO A 20 -8.27 -3.66 -0.19
CA PRO A 20 -9.37 -3.84 0.77
C PRO A 20 -10.76 -4.01 0.09
N HIS A 21 -10.81 -4.08 -1.23
CA HIS A 21 -12.03 -4.10 -2.02
C HIS A 21 -11.90 -5.00 -3.26
N ALA A 22 -13.04 -5.33 -3.87
CA ALA A 22 -13.14 -6.03 -5.15
C ALA A 22 -13.44 -5.10 -6.35
N ALA A 23 -13.79 -3.83 -6.11
CA ALA A 23 -14.02 -2.84 -7.17
C ALA A 23 -12.79 -2.67 -8.10
N PRO A 24 -12.95 -2.10 -9.31
CA PRO A 24 -11.83 -1.67 -10.15
C PRO A 24 -10.83 -0.81 -9.36
N CYS A 25 -9.54 -0.92 -9.68
CA CYS A 25 -8.51 -0.13 -9.01
C CYS A 25 -8.71 1.36 -9.35
N PRO A 26 -8.81 2.28 -8.36
CA PRO A 26 -9.05 3.69 -8.62
C PRO A 26 -7.82 4.44 -9.15
N LEU A 27 -6.62 3.87 -9.01
CA LEU A 27 -5.39 4.53 -9.44
C LEU A 27 -5.23 4.44 -10.96
N ALA A 28 -4.88 5.57 -11.57
CA ALA A 28 -4.60 5.72 -12.98
C ALA A 28 -3.20 6.32 -13.20
N PRO A 29 -2.56 6.06 -14.38
CA PRO A 29 -1.28 6.67 -14.72
C PRO A 29 -1.29 8.19 -14.55
N PRO A 30 -0.17 8.81 -14.12
CA PRO A 30 1.14 8.18 -13.89
C PRO A 30 1.27 7.45 -12.54
N ASP A 31 0.22 7.47 -11.71
CA ASP A 31 0.23 6.81 -10.41
C ASP A 31 -0.06 5.31 -10.55
N TRP A 32 0.51 4.52 -9.65
CA TRP A 32 0.31 3.09 -9.62
C TRP A 32 0.53 2.50 -8.23
N CYS A 33 -0.30 1.53 -7.87
CA CYS A 33 -0.25 0.90 -6.57
C CYS A 33 0.93 -0.08 -6.49
N HIS A 34 1.84 0.16 -5.57
CA HIS A 34 2.96 -0.74 -5.27
C HIS A 34 3.36 -0.68 -3.81
N PHE A 35 4.30 -1.54 -3.45
CA PHE A 35 5.05 -1.48 -2.20
C PHE A 35 6.50 -1.12 -2.53
N SER A 36 7.24 -0.69 -1.53
CA SER A 36 8.69 -0.50 -1.61
C SER A 36 9.37 -1.13 -0.40
N ARG A 37 10.45 -1.88 -0.63
CA ARG A 37 11.28 -2.41 0.45
C ARG A 37 12.74 -2.15 0.17
N ARG A 38 13.43 -1.68 1.19
CA ARG A 38 14.87 -1.50 1.14
C ARG A 38 15.58 -2.85 1.20
N VAL A 39 16.33 -3.17 0.17
CA VAL A 39 17.13 -4.38 0.05
C VAL A 39 18.61 -4.03 -0.06
N ALA A 40 19.48 -4.92 0.40
CA ALA A 40 20.92 -4.71 0.32
C ALA A 40 21.41 -4.89 -1.13
N ARG A 41 22.31 -4.02 -1.57
CA ARG A 41 23.07 -4.20 -2.81
C ARG A 41 24.33 -5.00 -2.54
N SER A 42 24.49 -6.10 -3.28
CA SER A 42 25.77 -6.80 -3.34
C SER A 42 26.84 -5.90 -3.96
N ARG A 43 28.12 -6.24 -3.76
CA ARG A 43 29.22 -5.55 -4.44
C ARG A 43 29.05 -5.60 -5.97
N LEU A 44 28.61 -6.74 -6.50
CA LEU A 44 28.34 -6.91 -7.93
C LEU A 44 27.23 -5.98 -8.41
N HIS A 45 26.12 -5.86 -7.65
CA HIS A 45 25.06 -4.91 -7.99
C HIS A 45 25.54 -3.47 -7.99
N ARG A 46 26.39 -3.08 -7.03
CA ARG A 46 26.95 -1.73 -7.00
C ARG A 46 27.83 -1.44 -8.21
N LEU A 47 28.71 -2.38 -8.58
CA LEU A 47 29.58 -2.24 -9.75
C LEU A 47 28.79 -2.22 -11.06
N ALA A 48 27.80 -3.10 -11.20
CA ALA A 48 27.03 -3.22 -12.44
C ALA A 48 26.07 -2.04 -12.68
N LYS A 49 25.57 -1.40 -11.61
CA LYS A 49 24.63 -0.28 -11.68
C LYS A 49 25.28 1.09 -11.40
N ASP A 50 26.60 1.14 -11.28
CA ASP A 50 27.37 2.33 -10.89
C ASP A 50 26.77 3.05 -9.67
N ALA A 51 26.52 2.27 -8.61
CA ALA A 51 25.75 2.72 -7.45
C ALA A 51 26.60 2.95 -6.20
N ASP A 52 26.51 4.16 -5.65
CA ASP A 52 27.30 4.60 -4.49
C ASP A 52 26.82 4.01 -3.15
N VAL A 53 25.51 3.78 -3.00
CA VAL A 53 24.92 3.33 -1.73
C VAL A 53 24.72 1.81 -1.68
N PRO A 54 24.90 1.16 -0.52
CA PRO A 54 24.84 -0.30 -0.36
C PRO A 54 23.42 -0.87 -0.29
N TRP A 55 22.41 -0.13 -0.74
CA TRP A 55 21.00 -0.54 -0.72
C TRP A 55 20.24 0.02 -1.92
N GLU A 56 19.09 -0.57 -2.21
CA GLU A 56 18.08 -0.01 -3.11
C GLU A 56 16.68 -0.22 -2.56
N ASP A 57 15.78 0.67 -2.95
CA ASP A 57 14.36 0.56 -2.64
C ASP A 57 13.68 -0.19 -3.79
N GLU A 58 13.47 -1.49 -3.59
CA GLU A 58 12.87 -2.39 -4.58
C GLU A 58 11.35 -2.26 -4.55
N LYS A 59 10.78 -1.94 -5.71
CA LYS A 59 9.33 -1.79 -5.87
C LYS A 59 8.74 -3.12 -6.32
N PHE A 60 7.69 -3.55 -5.63
CA PHE A 60 7.01 -4.79 -5.98
C PHE A 60 5.50 -4.67 -5.85
N ILE A 61 4.82 -5.60 -6.52
CA ILE A 61 3.36 -5.73 -6.53
C ILE A 61 3.02 -7.20 -6.38
N TYR A 62 1.92 -7.46 -5.68
CA TYR A 62 1.39 -8.81 -5.54
C TYR A 62 -0.14 -8.77 -5.50
N VAL A 63 -0.75 -9.93 -5.66
CA VAL A 63 -2.16 -10.18 -5.36
C VAL A 63 -2.23 -11.51 -4.61
N ALA A 64 -2.95 -11.52 -3.51
CA ALA A 64 -3.29 -12.73 -2.76
C ALA A 64 -4.80 -12.94 -2.86
N ALA A 65 -5.20 -14.12 -3.33
CA ALA A 65 -6.61 -14.48 -3.49
C ALA A 65 -6.87 -15.88 -2.93
N SER A 66 -8.10 -16.12 -2.49
CA SER A 66 -8.51 -17.39 -1.87
C SER A 66 -9.95 -17.73 -2.25
N ARG A 67 -10.30 -19.01 -2.11
CA ARG A 67 -11.69 -19.47 -2.17
C ARG A 67 -12.50 -19.11 -0.92
N HIS A 68 -11.83 -18.73 0.17
CA HIS A 68 -12.46 -18.34 1.42
C HIS A 68 -12.40 -16.82 1.59
N SER A 69 -13.50 -16.22 2.05
CA SER A 69 -13.57 -14.79 2.35
C SER A 69 -12.86 -14.46 3.67
N VAL A 70 -12.22 -13.30 3.72
CA VAL A 70 -11.74 -12.68 4.96
C VAL A 70 -12.29 -11.26 5.02
N ALA A 71 -12.58 -10.75 6.22
CA ALA A 71 -12.99 -9.37 6.40
C ALA A 71 -11.85 -8.42 5.96
N PRO A 72 -12.06 -7.57 4.94
CA PRO A 72 -11.02 -6.65 4.51
C PRO A 72 -10.82 -5.52 5.53
N PRO A 73 -9.63 -4.90 5.58
CA PRO A 73 -9.43 -3.69 6.36
C PRO A 73 -10.28 -2.54 5.80
N GLN A 74 -10.54 -1.51 6.62
CA GLN A 74 -11.34 -0.34 6.16
C GLN A 74 -10.63 0.43 5.05
N ALA A 75 -9.31 0.58 5.20
CA ALA A 75 -8.45 1.17 4.20
C ALA A 75 -7.02 0.62 4.32
N ARG A 76 -6.24 0.77 3.26
CA ARG A 76 -4.79 0.48 3.24
C ARG A 76 -4.01 1.73 2.87
N VAL A 77 -2.89 1.96 3.55
CA VAL A 77 -1.92 3.00 3.17
C VAL A 77 -1.22 2.59 1.87
N ILE A 78 -1.37 3.39 0.81
CA ILE A 78 -0.91 3.05 -0.55
C ILE A 78 0.28 3.89 -1.05
N ALA A 79 0.81 4.79 -0.22
CA ALA A 79 2.03 5.55 -0.48
C ALA A 79 2.78 5.81 0.84
N PRO A 80 4.07 6.19 0.81
CA PRO A 80 4.80 6.59 2.01
C PRO A 80 4.03 7.66 2.83
N PRO A 81 3.81 7.42 4.14
CA PRO A 81 3.19 8.41 5.02
C PRO A 81 3.92 9.75 5.00
N LYS A 82 3.19 10.85 4.83
CA LYS A 82 3.74 12.20 4.89
C LYS A 82 3.59 12.74 6.31
N SER A 83 4.56 12.41 7.16
CA SER A 83 4.57 12.79 8.58
C SER A 83 5.08 14.21 8.82
N GLY A 84 4.52 14.89 9.82
CA GLY A 84 4.97 16.22 10.27
C GLY A 84 4.68 16.45 11.75
N SER A 85 5.11 17.60 12.29
CA SER A 85 4.87 17.92 13.69
C SER A 85 3.36 18.02 13.97
N GLY A 86 2.84 17.04 14.73
CA GLY A 86 1.43 16.99 15.12
C GLY A 86 0.44 16.63 14.00
N LYS A 87 0.92 16.12 12.86
CA LYS A 87 0.08 15.67 11.75
C LYS A 87 0.71 14.53 10.96
N VAL A 88 -0.11 13.74 10.28
CA VAL A 88 0.29 12.77 9.27
C VAL A 88 -0.75 12.77 8.17
N LEU A 89 -0.30 12.84 6.92
CA LEU A 89 -1.15 12.71 5.74
C LEU A 89 -0.91 11.32 5.13
N LEU A 90 -1.98 10.53 5.04
CA LEU A 90 -1.94 9.16 4.51
C LEU A 90 -2.71 9.12 3.20
N LYS A 91 -2.09 8.58 2.15
CA LYS A 91 -2.82 8.19 0.94
C LYS A 91 -3.42 6.81 1.16
N LEU A 92 -4.74 6.72 1.10
CA LEU A 92 -5.50 5.52 1.45
C LEU A 92 -6.17 4.94 0.21
N CYS A 93 -6.22 3.62 0.12
CA CYS A 93 -7.16 2.89 -0.72
C CYS A 93 -8.26 2.36 0.18
N GLU A 94 -9.51 2.70 -0.12
CA GLU A 94 -10.66 2.47 0.75
C GLU A 94 -11.46 1.23 0.32
N LYS A 95 -12.16 0.63 1.28
CA LYS A 95 -12.97 -0.58 1.05
C LYS A 95 -14.10 -0.40 0.02
N ASP A 96 -14.51 0.84 -0.24
CA ASP A 96 -15.52 1.19 -1.24
C ASP A 96 -14.95 1.30 -2.65
N GLY A 97 -13.63 1.17 -2.81
CA GLY A 97 -12.94 1.32 -4.08
C GLY A 97 -12.39 2.71 -4.35
N GLY A 98 -12.58 3.67 -3.44
CA GLY A 98 -11.98 5.00 -3.51
C GLY A 98 -10.49 5.01 -3.16
N ALA A 99 -9.81 6.10 -3.52
CA ALA A 99 -8.46 6.36 -3.03
C ALA A 99 -8.21 7.86 -2.86
N ASP A 100 -7.96 8.27 -1.62
CA ASP A 100 -7.85 9.68 -1.24
C ASP A 100 -6.72 9.92 -0.24
N GLU A 101 -6.25 11.17 -0.15
CA GLU A 101 -5.34 11.59 0.92
C GLU A 101 -6.16 12.06 2.13
N LYS A 102 -5.87 11.47 3.31
CA LYS A 102 -6.54 11.79 4.57
C LYS A 102 -5.56 12.34 5.61
N LEU A 103 -5.87 13.54 6.11
CA LEU A 103 -5.07 14.21 7.13
C LEU A 103 -5.53 13.78 8.52
N PHE A 104 -4.60 13.31 9.34
CA PHE A 104 -4.78 13.08 10.76
C PHE A 104 -3.90 14.04 11.55
N THR A 105 -4.45 14.62 12.60
CA THR A 105 -3.83 15.67 13.44
C THR A 105 -3.94 15.32 14.92
N LYS A 106 -3.20 16.02 15.79
CA LYS A 106 -3.33 15.82 17.25
C LYS A 106 -4.78 15.88 17.78
N ARG A 107 -5.69 16.59 17.09
CA ARG A 107 -7.11 16.71 17.46
C ARG A 107 -7.87 15.39 17.31
N ASP A 108 -7.41 14.50 16.44
CA ASP A 108 -8.01 13.17 16.19
C ASP A 108 -7.61 12.14 17.27
N GLY A 109 -6.93 12.56 18.34
CA GLY A 109 -6.73 11.77 19.55
C GLY A 109 -6.05 10.41 19.30
N GLN A 110 -6.75 9.32 19.64
CA GLN A 110 -6.24 7.95 19.45
C GLN A 110 -6.03 7.62 17.97
N MET A 111 -6.88 8.10 17.08
CA MET A 111 -6.76 7.82 15.65
C MET A 111 -5.48 8.43 15.08
N PHE A 112 -5.09 9.64 15.51
CA PHE A 112 -3.79 10.20 15.15
C PHE A 112 -2.61 9.42 15.72
N LYS A 113 -2.70 8.96 16.97
CA LYS A 113 -1.64 8.13 17.59
C LYS A 113 -1.44 6.83 16.83
N ALA A 114 -2.50 6.25 16.27
CA ALA A 114 -2.44 5.06 15.43
C ALA A 114 -1.94 5.38 14.02
N ALA A 115 -2.56 6.35 13.33
CA ALA A 115 -2.23 6.74 11.96
C ALA A 115 -0.75 7.15 11.80
N ARG A 116 -0.17 7.87 12.78
CA ARG A 116 1.24 8.31 12.73
C ARG A 116 2.26 7.17 12.81
N ARG A 117 1.82 5.95 13.16
CA ARG A 117 2.66 4.75 13.28
C ARG A 117 2.51 3.82 12.08
N LEU A 118 1.56 4.07 11.20
CA LEU A 118 1.36 3.26 10.00
C LEU A 118 2.47 3.52 9.00
N ASP A 119 2.91 2.48 8.33
CA ASP A 119 3.84 2.49 7.21
C ASP A 119 3.11 2.17 5.90
N TRP A 120 3.81 2.33 4.78
CA TRP A 120 3.31 1.98 3.47
C TRP A 120 2.94 0.50 3.39
N GLY A 121 1.65 0.25 3.12
CA GLY A 121 1.09 -1.09 3.04
C GLY A 121 0.23 -1.47 4.23
N ASP A 122 0.29 -0.72 5.33
CA ASP A 122 -0.46 -1.04 6.54
C ASP A 122 -1.96 -0.77 6.38
N ALA A 123 -2.75 -1.51 7.15
CA ALA A 123 -4.18 -1.30 7.27
C ALA A 123 -4.47 -0.14 8.24
N LEU A 124 -5.42 0.72 7.88
CA LEU A 124 -5.97 1.70 8.80
C LEU A 124 -6.79 0.96 9.88
N PRO A 125 -6.53 1.19 11.17
CA PRO A 125 -7.31 0.60 12.25
C PRO A 125 -8.75 1.13 12.25
N LYS A 126 -9.64 0.35 12.86
CA LYS A 126 -11.05 0.71 13.04
C LYS A 126 -11.22 1.85 14.04
#